data_AF-W1YGU1-F1
#
_entry.id   AF-W1YGU1-F1
#
_cell.length_a   1.000
_cell.length_b   1.000
_cell.length_c   1.000
_cell.angle_alpha   90.00
_cell.angle_beta   90.00
_cell.angle_gamma   90.00
#
_symmetry.space_group_name_H-M   'P 1'
#
loop_
_entity.id
_entity.type
_entity.pdbx_description
1 polymer ?
#
loop_
_entity_poly.entity_id
_entity_poly.type
_entity_poly.pdbx_seq_one_letter_code
_entity_poly.pdbx_strand_id
1 'polypeptide(L)' 'ILNHKEALRILLDILVDAEYGVIKSMDEIDAVGHRVVHGGEKFADSVLITPAVMEALEECCALAPLHNPP' A
#
# COMPACT_ATOMS: atom_id res chain seq x y z
N ILE A 1 -1.43 -16.54 -7.44
CA ILE A 1 -1.01 -15.55 -6.41
C ILE A 1 -1.79 -15.86 -5.15
N LEU A 2 -1.12 -16.07 -4.01
CA LEU A 2 -1.76 -16.58 -2.78
C LEU A 2 -2.19 -15.46 -1.83
N ASN A 3 -1.49 -14.33 -1.83
CA ASN A 3 -1.79 -13.17 -1.00
C ASN A 3 -1.16 -11.91 -1.60
N HIS A 4 -1.45 -10.74 -1.01
CA HIS A 4 -0.93 -9.46 -1.46
C HIS A 4 0.59 -9.35 -1.42
N LYS A 5 1.27 -10.00 -0.47
CA LYS A 5 2.74 -9.98 -0.37
C LYS A 5 3.40 -10.69 -1.55
N GLU A 6 2.91 -11.86 -1.92
CA GLU A 6 3.41 -12.59 -3.10
C GLU A 6 3.06 -11.87 -4.40
N ALA A 7 1.89 -11.23 -4.47
CA ALA A 7 1.52 -10.39 -5.61
C ALA A 7 2.52 -9.24 -5.79
N LEU A 8 2.80 -8.54 -4.70
CA LEU A 8 3.70 -7.39 -4.71
C LEU A 8 5.12 -7.81 -5.07
N ARG A 9 5.61 -8.93 -4.55
CA ARG A 9 6.93 -9.48 -4.93
C ARG A 9 7.02 -9.70 -6.44
N ILE A 10 6.04 -10.38 -7.04
CA ILE A 10 6.03 -10.62 -8.49
C ILE A 10 6.00 -9.28 -9.27
N LEU A 11 5.19 -8.32 -8.83
CA LEU A 11 5.14 -7.01 -9.47
C LEU A 11 6.49 -6.27 -9.39
N LEU A 12 7.13 -6.30 -8.23
CA LEU A 12 8.45 -5.72 -8.02
C LEU A 12 9.51 -6.41 -8.90
N ASP A 13 9.48 -7.75 -8.98
CA ASP A 13 10.39 -8.52 -9.85
C ASP A 13 10.23 -8.11 -11.32
N ILE A 14 9.00 -7.85 -11.79
CA ILE A 14 8.73 -7.37 -13.16
C ILE A 14 9.27 -5.94 -13.37
N LEU A 15 9.13 -5.05 -12.39
CA LEU A 15 9.59 -3.66 -12.54
C LEU A 15 11.10 -3.54 -12.78
N VAL A 16 11.89 -4.47 -12.24
CA VAL A 16 13.35 -4.53 -12.39
C VAL A 16 13.82 -5.58 -13.40
N ASP A 17 12.90 -6.19 -14.15
CA ASP A 17 13.24 -7.21 -15.13
C ASP A 17 14.16 -6.64 -16.23
N ALA A 18 15.14 -7.41 -16.68
CA ALA A 18 16.16 -6.93 -17.61
C ALA A 18 15.62 -6.70 -19.05
N GLU A 19 14.51 -7.35 -19.42
CA GLU A 19 13.90 -7.24 -20.75
C GLU A 19 12.65 -6.34 -20.73
N TYR A 20 11.82 -6.47 -19.70
CA TYR A 20 10.51 -5.81 -19.61
C TYR A 20 10.43 -4.70 -18.55
N GLY A 21 11.43 -4.61 -17.67
CA GLY A 21 11.44 -3.66 -16.56
C GLY A 21 11.57 -2.22 -17.00
N VAL A 22 11.23 -1.31 -16.09
CA VAL A 22 11.22 0.14 -16.31
C VAL A 22 12.18 0.89 -15.38
N ILE A 23 12.73 0.20 -14.38
CA ILE A 23 13.76 0.70 -13.45
C ILE A 23 14.85 -0.37 -13.31
N LYS A 24 16.08 0.03 -12.96
CA LYS A 24 17.23 -0.88 -12.86
C LYS A 24 17.39 -1.51 -11.49
N SER A 25 16.93 -0.83 -10.45
CA SER A 25 16.93 -1.34 -9.09
C SER A 25 15.77 -0.76 -8.28
N MET A 26 15.53 -1.33 -7.09
CA MET A 26 14.54 -0.81 -6.15
C MET A 26 14.89 0.57 -5.60
N ASP A 27 16.14 1.00 -5.71
CA ASP A 27 16.58 2.32 -5.22
C ASP A 27 16.00 3.48 -6.05
N GLU A 28 15.44 3.19 -7.23
CA GLU A 28 14.74 4.18 -8.06
C GLU A 28 13.28 4.42 -7.61
N ILE A 29 12.78 3.69 -6.62
CA ILE A 29 11.44 3.91 -6.04
C ILE A 29 11.56 4.87 -4.86
N ASP A 30 11.32 6.16 -5.12
CA ASP A 30 11.41 7.21 -4.09
C ASP A 30 10.28 7.15 -3.05
N ALA A 31 9.07 6.73 -3.46
CA ALA A 31 7.89 6.70 -2.60
C ALA A 31 6.82 5.71 -3.09
N VAL A 32 5.93 5.30 -2.18
CA VAL A 32 4.76 4.48 -2.48
C VAL A 32 3.51 5.14 -1.91
N GLY A 33 2.50 5.33 -2.76
CA GLY A 33 1.18 5.80 -2.37
C GLY A 33 0.21 4.63 -2.20
N HIS A 34 -0.48 4.57 -1.07
CA HIS A 34 -1.54 3.59 -0.82
C HIS A 34 -2.90 4.29 -0.83
N ARG A 35 -3.86 3.71 -1.55
CA ARG A 35 -5.26 4.14 -1.48
C ARG A 35 -5.99 3.33 -0.42
N VAL A 36 -6.53 4.02 0.57
CA VAL A 36 -7.41 3.45 1.60
C VAL A 36 -8.80 4.04 1.40
N VAL A 37 -9.86 3.22 1.49
CA VAL A 37 -11.21 3.64 1.08
C VAL A 37 -11.85 4.58 2.10
N HIS A 38 -11.72 4.30 3.39
CA HIS A 38 -12.31 5.11 4.45
C HIS A 38 -11.29 5.45 5.53
N GLY A 39 -11.08 6.74 5.79
CA GLY A 39 -10.22 7.26 6.86
C GLY A 39 -10.98 7.71 8.12
N GLY A 40 -12.30 7.52 8.13
CA GLY A 40 -13.16 8.05 9.19
C GLY A 40 -13.13 9.58 9.21
N GLU A 41 -13.47 10.16 10.36
CA GLU A 41 -13.33 11.61 10.57
C GLU A 41 -11.90 12.01 10.97
N LYS A 42 -11.00 11.02 11.13
CA LYS A 42 -9.61 11.23 11.57
C LYS A 42 -8.71 11.76 10.46
N PHE A 43 -9.03 11.46 9.21
CA PHE A 43 -8.21 11.82 8.05
C PHE A 43 -9.04 12.60 7.03
N ALA A 44 -8.78 13.90 6.94
CA ALA A 44 -9.39 14.78 5.94
C ALA A 44 -8.54 14.92 4.65
N ASP A 45 -7.26 14.56 4.73
CA ASP A 45 -6.27 14.68 3.65
C ASP A 45 -5.32 13.48 3.66
N SER A 46 -4.46 13.38 2.63
CA SER A 46 -3.40 12.36 2.57
C SER A 46 -2.37 12.58 3.68
N VAL A 47 -1.90 11.47 4.28
CA VAL A 47 -0.95 11.49 5.40
C VAL A 47 0.19 10.51 5.16
N LEU A 48 1.35 10.76 5.76
CA LEU A 48 2.45 9.80 5.80
C LEU A 48 2.10 8.64 6.72
N ILE A 49 2.32 7.41 6.26
CA ILE A 49 2.07 6.22 7.06
C ILE A 49 3.09 6.15 8.20
N THR A 50 2.59 6.10 9.43
CA THR A 50 3.34 5.92 10.68
C THR A 50 2.63 4.87 11.54
N PRO A 51 3.24 4.33 12.60
CA PRO A 51 2.58 3.37 13.49
C PRO A 51 1.23 3.89 14.05
N ALA A 52 1.16 5.16 14.44
CA ALA A 52 -0.08 5.76 14.95
C ALA A 52 -1.15 5.91 13.86
N VAL A 53 -0.74 6.17 12.60
CA VAL A 53 -1.68 6.20 11.47
C VAL A 53 -2.23 4.79 11.19
N MET A 54 -1.39 3.75 11.28
CA MET A 54 -1.85 2.37 11.10
C MET A 54 -2.90 1.98 12.15
N GLU A 55 -2.66 2.28 13.43
CA GLU A 55 -3.64 2.03 14.51
C GLU A 55 -4.96 2.78 14.27
N ALA A 56 -4.89 4.05 13.88
CA ALA A 56 -6.08 4.84 13.56
C ALA A 56 -6.84 4.30 12.33
N LEU A 57 -6.15 3.71 11.35
CA LEU A 57 -6.77 3.07 10.20
C LEU A 57 -7.43 1.73 10.55
N GLU A 58 -6.84 0.94 11.45
CA GLU A 58 -7.42 -0.30 11.96
C GLU A 58 -8.78 -0.04 12.65
N GLU A 59 -8.89 1.04 13.42
CA GLU A 59 -10.17 1.48 13.99
C GLU A 59 -11.22 1.83 12.91
N CYS A 60 -10.77 2.25 11.72
CA CYS A 60 -11.65 2.58 10.60
C CYS A 60 -12.08 1.36 9.78
N CYS A 61 -11.56 0.16 10.03
CA CYS A 61 -11.92 -1.05 9.27
C CYS A 61 -13.42 -1.37 9.38
N ALA A 62 -14.04 -1.11 10.53
CA ALA A 62 -15.49 -1.27 10.72
C ALA A 62 -16.34 -0.38 9.79
N LEU A 63 -15.79 0.76 9.33
CA LEU A 63 -16.49 1.68 8.44
C LEU A 63 -16.49 1.20 6.97
N ALA A 64 -15.53 0.36 6.59
CA ALA A 64 -15.41 -0.17 5.22
C ALA A 64 -14.83 -1.60 5.19
N PRO A 65 -15.50 -2.59 5.80
CA PRO A 65 -14.92 -3.92 6.10
C PRO A 65 -14.51 -4.75 4.88
N LEU A 66 -15.08 -4.46 3.71
CA LEU A 66 -14.72 -5.16 2.46
C LEU A 66 -13.46 -4.59 1.78
N HIS A 67 -13.01 -3.40 2.18
CA HIS A 67 -11.90 -2.68 1.54
C HIS A 67 -10.76 -2.38 2.50
N ASN A 68 -11.10 -2.05 3.75
CA ASN A 68 -10.19 -1.90 4.88
C ASN A 68 -10.33 -3.18 5.72
N PRO A 69 -9.61 -4.27 5.37
CA PRO A 69 -9.72 -5.53 6.11
C PRO A 69 -9.30 -5.34 7.58
N PRO A 70 -9.88 -6.11 8.52
CA PRO A 70 -9.50 -6.08 9.92
C PRO A 70 -8.04 -6.51 10.14
#